data_AF-A0A948Q109-F1
#
_entry.id   AF-A0A948Q109-F1
#
_cell.length_a   1.000
_cell.length_b   1.000
_cell.length_c   1.000
_cell.angle_alpha   90.00
_cell.angle_beta   90.00
_cell.angle_gamma   90.00
#
_symmetry.space_group_name_H-M   'P 1'
#
loop_
_entity.id
_entity.type
_entity.pdbx_description
1 polymer ?
#
loop_
_entity_poly.entity_id
_entity_poly.type
_entity_poly.pdbx_seq_one_letter_code
_entity_poly.pdbx_strand_id
1 'polypeptide(L)' 'MKTENPKDISSALLSPALNKIPPNPRHIHLMGICGTGMASLAGMLKQEGHHVTGSDQN' A
#
# COMPACT_ATOMS: atom_id res chain seq x y z
N MET A 1 -36.15 12.67 -2.39
CA MET A 1 -35.06 13.32 -3.13
C MET A 1 -33.97 13.68 -2.13
N LYS A 2 -32.99 12.78 -1.93
CA LYS A 2 -31.80 13.05 -1.11
C LYS A 2 -30.68 13.32 -2.10
N THR A 3 -30.16 14.55 -2.11
CA THR A 3 -29.00 14.92 -2.91
C THR A 3 -27.77 14.30 -2.24
N GLU A 4 -27.20 13.28 -2.86
CA GLU A 4 -25.93 12.72 -2.42
C GLU A 4 -24.84 13.77 -2.66
N ASN A 5 -24.13 14.12 -1.59
CA ASN A 5 -23.08 15.13 -1.58
C ASN A 5 -21.85 14.57 -2.32
N PRO A 6 -21.29 15.24 -3.35
CA PRO A 6 -20.16 14.73 -4.14
C PRO A 6 -18.86 14.48 -3.36
N LYS A 7 -18.82 14.80 -2.05
CA LYS A 7 -17.65 14.63 -1.19
C LYS A 7 -17.52 13.22 -0.59
N ASP A 8 -18.56 12.38 -0.65
CA ASP A 8 -18.55 11.08 0.03
C ASP A 8 -17.91 9.92 -0.77
N ILE A 9 -17.61 10.10 -2.06
CA ILE A 9 -16.99 9.05 -2.90
C ILE A 9 -15.44 9.17 -2.94
N SER A 10 -14.87 10.23 -2.35
CA SER A 10 -13.46 10.59 -2.58
C SER A 10 -12.44 9.79 -1.76
N SER A 11 -12.82 9.04 -0.73
CA SER A 11 -11.85 8.45 0.21
C SER A 11 -11.17 7.17 -0.28
N ALA A 12 -11.70 6.51 -1.31
CA ALA A 12 -11.19 5.20 -1.77
C ALA A 12 -10.78 5.15 -3.25
N LEU A 13 -10.88 6.26 -3.99
CA LEU A 13 -10.46 6.29 -5.39
C LEU A 13 -8.95 6.53 -5.50
N LEU A 14 -8.20 5.46 -5.78
CA LEU A 14 -6.77 5.53 -6.07
C LEU A 14 -6.55 6.16 -7.46
N SER A 15 -5.58 7.07 -7.57
CA SER A 15 -5.18 7.67 -8.84
C SER A 15 -4.40 6.65 -9.69
N PRO A 16 -4.88 6.24 -10.88
CA PRO A 16 -4.16 5.28 -11.72
C PRO A 16 -2.78 5.76 -12.15
N ALA A 17 -2.56 7.08 -12.23
CA ALA A 17 -1.28 7.68 -12.57
C ALA A 17 -0.17 7.41 -11.54
N LEU A 18 -0.55 6.99 -10.32
CA LEU A 18 0.37 6.64 -9.24
C LEU A 18 0.69 5.14 -9.17
N ASN A 19 0.11 4.30 -10.04
CA ASN A 19 0.39 2.86 -10.11
C ASN A 19 1.72 2.57 -10.81
N LYS A 20 2.80 3.20 -10.35
CA LYS A 20 4.16 3.02 -10.85
C LYS A 20 5.15 3.05 -9.70
N ILE A 21 6.25 2.33 -9.85
CA ILE A 21 7.32 2.34 -8.87
C ILE A 21 8.09 3.66 -9.01
N PRO A 22 8.25 4.45 -7.93
CA PRO A 22 9.08 5.64 -7.98
C PRO A 22 10.55 5.23 -8.19
N PRO A 23 11.39 6.07 -8.83
CA PRO A 23 12.77 5.74 -9.11
C PRO A 23 13.60 5.46 -7.84
N ASN A 24 13.23 6.05 -6.70
CA ASN A 24 13.85 5.81 -5.39
C ASN A 24 12.76 5.55 -4.34
N PRO A 25 12.41 4.28 -4.08
CA PRO A 25 11.41 3.92 -3.08
C PRO A 25 11.93 4.21 -1.67
N ARG A 26 11.39 5.24 -1.01
CA ARG A 26 11.76 5.58 0.37
C ARG A 26 11.15 4.64 1.41
N HIS A 27 9.94 4.13 1.14
CA HIS A 27 9.19 3.31 2.07
C HIS A 27 8.22 2.41 1.31
N ILE A 28 8.16 1.13 1.69
CA ILE A 28 7.27 0.13 1.12
C ILE A 28 6.35 -0.37 2.23
N HIS A 29 5.04 -0.24 2.03
CA HIS A 29 4.04 -0.76 2.96
C HIS A 29 3.31 -1.96 2.33
N LEU A 30 3.36 -3.12 2.99
CA LEU A 30 2.70 -4.34 2.53
C LEU A 30 1.41 -4.56 3.32
N MET A 31 0.27 -4.59 2.64
CA MET A 31 -0.99 -5.06 3.24
C MET A 31 -1.01 -6.59 3.20
N GLY A 32 -1.52 -7.23 4.25
CA GLY A 32 -1.51 -8.70 4.37
C GLY A 32 -0.12 -9.27 4.67
N ILE A 33 0.70 -8.54 5.44
CA ILE A 33 2.12 -8.89 5.64
C ILE A 33 2.34 -10.21 6.39
N CYS A 34 1.36 -10.71 7.15
CA CYS A 34 1.53 -11.94 7.93
C CYS A 34 1.52 -13.22 7.07
N GLY A 35 1.07 -13.13 5.82
CA GLY A 35 1.12 -14.25 4.88
C GLY A 35 2.57 -14.62 4.53
N THR A 36 2.87 -15.93 4.46
CA THR A 36 4.24 -16.43 4.24
C THR A 36 4.94 -15.78 3.04
N GLY A 37 4.24 -15.67 1.90
CA GLY A 37 4.80 -15.03 0.70
C GLY A 37 5.13 -13.55 0.92
N MET A 38 4.22 -12.81 1.55
CA MET A 38 4.40 -11.38 1.82
C MET A 38 5.49 -11.13 2.86
N ALA A 39 5.58 -11.98 3.88
CA ALA A 39 6.65 -11.93 4.87
C ALA A 39 8.03 -12.23 4.25
N SER A 40 8.13 -13.23 3.37
CA SER A 40 9.36 -13.52 2.62
C SER A 40 9.78 -12.34 1.75
N LEU A 41 8.84 -11.72 1.03
CA LEU A 41 9.09 -10.51 0.24
C LEU A 41 9.55 -9.34 1.10
N ALA A 42 8.90 -9.10 2.24
CA ALA A 42 9.29 -8.07 3.19
C ALA A 42 10.74 -8.27 3.67
N GLY A 43 11.14 -9.52 3.91
CA GLY A 43 12.51 -9.89 4.27
C GLY A 43 13.52 -9.53 3.17
N MET A 44 13.25 -9.91 1.92
CA MET A 44 14.13 -9.59 0.78
C MET A 44 14.29 -8.07 0.60
N LEU A 45 13.19 -7.31 0.64
CA LEU A 45 13.23 -5.85 0.52
C LEU A 45 14.03 -5.18 1.65
N LYS A 46 13.95 -5.69 2.88
CA LYS A 46 14.78 -5.21 3.99
C LYS A 46 16.27 -5.52 3.76
N GLN A 47 16.61 -6.68 3.19
CA GLN A 47 17.99 -7.04 2.88
C GLN A 47 18.61 -6.14 1.80
N GLU A 48 17.79 -5.68 0.85
CA GLU A 48 18.18 -4.68 -0.15
C GLU A 48 18.30 -3.25 0.42
N GLY A 49 17.98 -3.05 1.70
CA GLY A 49 18.11 -1.77 2.39
C GLY A 49 16.87 -0.88 2.35
N HIS A 50 15.72 -1.40 1.88
CA HIS A 50 14.48 -0.65 1.88
C HIS A 50 13.84 -0.56 3.28
N HIS A 51 13.22 0.58 3.57
CA HIS A 51 12.34 0.71 4.73
C HIS A 51 11.01 0.02 4.42
N VAL A 52 10.66 -1.00 5.20
CA VAL A 52 9.45 -1.82 5.00
C VAL A 52 8.60 -1.85 6.25
N THR A 53 7.32 -1.54 6.10
CA THR A 53 6.28 -1.77 7.13
C THR A 53 5.15 -2.62 6.54
N GLY A 54 4.21 -3.03 7.38
CA GLY A 54 3.02 -3.71 6.88
C GLY A 54 1.87 -3.67 7.85
N SER A 55 0.70 -4.03 7.34
CA SER A 55 -0.54 -4.16 8.07
C SER A 55 -1.16 -5.51 7.76
N ASP A 56 -1.96 -5.99 8.71
CA ASP A 56 -2.78 -7.17 8.54
C ASP A 56 -4.06 -7.00 9.33
N GLN A 57 -5.08 -7.78 9.01
CA GLN A 57 -6.35 -7.75 9.73
C GLN A 57 -6.30 -8.78 10.87
N ASN A 58 -6.48 -8.33 12.10
CA ASN A 58 -6.67 -9.16 13.29
C ASN A 58 -7.91 -8.72 14.05
#